data_AF-A0A3A9UR86-F1
#
_entry.id   AF-A0A3A9UR86-F1
#
_cell.length_a   1.000
_cell.length_b   1.000
_cell.length_c   1.000
_cell.angle_alpha   90.00
_cell.angle_beta   90.00
_cell.angle_gamma   90.00
#
_symmetry.space_group_name_H-M   'P 1'
#
loop_
_entity.id
_entity.type
_entity.pdbx_description
1 polymer ?
#
loop_
_entity_poly.entity_id
_entity_poly.type
_entity_poly.pdbx_seq_one_letter_code
_entity_poly.pdbx_strand_id
1 'polypeptide(L)'
;MNRLRELSSQVMDVYQSLSQEFSAYQSSQSLNCVEKCGACCNKPDIEVSPLEMLPYALHLFDSGQAEQVFDELQSYSGFACKQYQRLSLDGTEGYCGIYEYRPGICRMFGAAGYKTKSGEATLSVCKPIKQAVPEKYAAALIAIQPAWGQSHDSDPMSTMSISSSKPPMIAEGRQKLAQLDYELGDKLMPINDALHYILEKILTLMFYSQNIDDGVAA
;
A
#
# COMPACT_ATOMS: atom_id res chain seq x y z
N MET A 1 0.22 -24.76 -0.18
CA MET A 1 0.21 -23.75 0.91
C MET A 1 1.58 -23.16 1.25
N ASN A 2 2.66 -23.95 1.40
CA ASN A 2 3.97 -23.43 1.86
C ASN A 2 4.50 -22.22 1.06
N ARG A 3 4.49 -22.28 -0.27
CA ARG A 3 4.89 -21.17 -1.15
C ARG A 3 4.15 -19.86 -0.86
N LEU A 4 2.83 -19.93 -0.63
CA LEU A 4 2.02 -18.74 -0.35
C LEU A 4 2.35 -18.15 1.02
N ARG A 5 2.61 -19.00 2.02
CA ARG A 5 3.04 -18.53 3.36
C ARG A 5 4.42 -17.88 3.30
N GLU A 6 5.34 -18.42 2.52
CA GLU A 6 6.65 -17.82 2.30
C GLU A 6 6.55 -16.44 1.62
N LEU A 7 5.80 -16.35 0.51
CA LEU A 7 5.53 -15.09 -0.16
C LEU A 7 4.87 -14.07 0.77
N SER A 8 3.91 -14.50 1.58
CA SER A 8 3.27 -13.65 2.59
C SER A 8 4.28 -13.07 3.57
N SER A 9 5.25 -13.86 4.04
CA SER A 9 6.30 -13.36 4.92
C SER A 9 7.15 -12.28 4.22
N GLN A 10 7.55 -12.53 2.97
CA GLN A 10 8.34 -11.57 2.20
C GLN A 10 7.57 -10.26 1.93
N VAL A 11 6.27 -10.35 1.66
CA VAL A 11 5.41 -9.17 1.51
C VAL A 11 5.35 -8.36 2.81
N MET A 12 5.22 -9.03 3.96
CA MET A 12 5.22 -8.36 5.27
C MET A 12 6.56 -7.68 5.59
N ASP A 13 7.69 -8.26 5.17
CA ASP A 13 9.00 -7.62 5.30
C ASP A 13 9.09 -6.34 4.47
N VAL A 14 8.62 -6.38 3.21
CA VAL A 14 8.53 -5.19 2.36
C VAL A 14 7.58 -4.15 2.97
N TYR A 15 6.46 -4.57 3.57
CA TYR A 15 5.53 -3.67 4.25
C TYR A 15 6.16 -2.93 5.42
N GLN A 16 6.99 -3.60 6.20
CA GLN A 16 7.71 -2.95 7.30
C GLN A 16 8.69 -1.90 6.75
N SER A 17 9.45 -2.24 5.71
CA SER A 17 10.37 -1.32 5.04
C SER A 17 9.63 -0.08 4.48
N LEU A 18 8.54 -0.28 3.73
CA LEU A 18 7.73 0.82 3.18
C LEU A 18 7.12 1.68 4.28
N SER A 19 6.61 1.08 5.35
CA SER A 19 6.01 1.83 6.45
C SER A 19 7.03 2.73 7.13
N GLN A 20 8.23 2.22 7.38
CA GLN A 20 9.32 2.98 8.00
C GLN A 20 9.78 4.12 7.08
N GLU A 21 10.05 3.82 5.81
CA GLU A 21 10.55 4.77 4.82
C GLU A 21 9.59 5.96 4.63
N PHE A 22 8.31 5.67 4.38
CA PHE A 22 7.31 6.71 4.11
C PHE A 22 6.91 7.49 5.36
N SER A 23 6.77 6.83 6.52
CA SER A 23 6.43 7.52 7.77
C SER A 23 7.56 8.41 8.25
N ALA A 24 8.82 8.01 8.05
CA ALA A 24 9.98 8.84 8.39
C ALA A 24 10.01 10.13 7.56
N TYR A 25 9.76 10.03 6.25
CA TYR A 25 9.65 11.20 5.37
C TYR A 25 8.47 12.11 5.75
N GLN A 26 7.28 11.53 5.96
CA GLN A 26 6.10 12.29 6.37
C GLN A 26 6.34 13.03 7.69
N SER A 27 6.99 12.38 8.65
CA SER A 27 7.34 12.99 9.94
C SER A 27 8.36 14.12 9.79
N SER A 28 9.43 13.91 9.01
CA SER A 28 10.49 14.92 8.83
C SER A 28 9.99 16.18 8.11
N GLN A 29 9.04 16.04 7.20
CA GLN A 29 8.43 17.16 6.48
C GLN A 29 7.20 17.75 7.18
N SER A 30 6.79 17.21 8.33
CA SER A 30 5.51 17.57 8.99
C SER A 30 4.29 17.41 8.06
N LEU A 31 4.31 16.38 7.21
CA LEU A 31 3.26 15.99 6.26
C LEU A 31 2.57 14.68 6.69
N ASN A 32 2.34 14.54 8.00
CA ASN A 32 1.67 13.37 8.56
C ASN A 32 0.20 13.31 8.12
N CYS A 33 -0.35 12.09 8.07
CA CYS A 33 -1.78 11.90 7.82
C CYS A 33 -2.61 12.58 8.92
N VAL A 34 -3.77 13.14 8.53
CA VAL A 34 -4.73 13.71 9.48
C VAL A 34 -5.33 12.58 10.32
N GLU A 35 -5.44 12.80 11.64
CA GLU A 35 -6.02 11.82 12.55
C GLU A 35 -7.43 11.40 12.13
N LYS A 36 -7.73 10.10 12.28
CA LYS A 36 -9.01 9.48 11.90
C LYS A 36 -9.41 9.67 10.43
N CYS A 37 -8.49 10.06 9.54
CA CYS A 37 -8.81 10.26 8.12
C CYS A 37 -9.06 8.93 7.40
N GLY A 38 -10.16 8.86 6.64
CA GLY A 38 -10.48 7.75 5.73
C GLY A 38 -10.36 8.06 4.24
N ALA A 39 -9.77 9.19 3.86
CA ALA A 39 -9.84 9.69 2.49
C ALA A 39 -9.24 8.74 1.45
N CYS A 40 -8.19 7.99 1.78
CA CYS A 40 -7.65 6.96 0.90
C CYS A 40 -8.57 5.74 0.82
N CYS A 41 -9.20 5.33 1.92
CA CYS A 41 -10.11 4.19 1.94
C CYS A 41 -11.40 4.42 1.13
N ASN A 42 -11.83 5.67 0.97
CA ASN A 42 -12.99 6.04 0.14
C ASN A 42 -12.65 6.18 -1.36
N LYS A 43 -11.46 5.75 -1.80
CA LYS A 43 -11.06 5.74 -3.21
C LYS A 43 -11.21 4.33 -3.79
N PRO A 44 -12.28 4.07 -4.56
CA PRO A 44 -12.53 2.73 -5.11
C PRO A 44 -11.53 2.34 -6.20
N ASP A 45 -10.86 3.33 -6.79
CA ASP A 45 -9.85 3.22 -7.84
C ASP A 45 -8.42 2.98 -7.31
N ILE A 46 -8.24 2.75 -6.00
CA ILE A 46 -6.92 2.35 -5.50
C ILE A 46 -6.64 0.92 -5.90
N GLU A 47 -5.60 0.76 -6.71
CA GLU A 47 -5.16 -0.53 -7.22
C GLU A 47 -3.95 -1.07 -6.47
N VAL A 48 -4.00 -2.38 -6.21
CA VAL A 48 -2.97 -3.19 -5.59
C VAL A 48 -2.86 -4.52 -6.33
N SER A 49 -1.77 -5.23 -6.12
CA SER A 49 -1.65 -6.58 -6.65
C SER A 49 -2.27 -7.63 -5.72
N PRO A 50 -2.76 -8.76 -6.24
CA PRO A 50 -3.21 -9.87 -5.40
C PRO A 50 -2.16 -10.34 -4.39
N LEU A 51 -0.88 -10.25 -4.75
CA LEU A 51 0.23 -10.55 -3.84
C LEU A 51 0.18 -9.67 -2.58
N GLU A 52 -0.19 -8.40 -2.72
CA GLU A 52 -0.30 -7.49 -1.58
C GLU A 52 -1.43 -7.90 -0.62
N MET A 53 -2.50 -8.51 -1.11
CA MET A 53 -3.59 -8.97 -0.24
C MET A 53 -3.34 -10.35 0.38
N LEU A 54 -2.27 -11.05 -0.03
CA LEU A 54 -1.96 -12.41 0.40
C LEU A 54 -1.82 -12.58 1.92
N PRO A 55 -1.10 -11.70 2.65
CA PRO A 55 -0.99 -11.83 4.11
C PRO A 55 -2.34 -11.76 4.80
N TYR A 56 -3.22 -10.84 4.38
CA TYR A 56 -4.55 -10.73 4.96
C TYR A 56 -5.43 -11.93 4.61
N ALA A 57 -5.37 -12.40 3.37
CA ALA A 57 -6.15 -13.55 2.93
C ALA A 57 -5.75 -14.84 3.67
N LEU A 58 -4.45 -15.04 3.94
CA LEU A 58 -4.00 -16.15 4.79
C LEU A 58 -4.43 -15.98 6.24
N HIS A 59 -4.44 -14.76 6.80
CA HIS A 59 -4.99 -14.50 8.12
C HIS A 59 -6.48 -14.87 8.21
N LEU A 60 -7.28 -14.47 7.21
CA LEU A 60 -8.69 -14.85 7.11
C LEU A 60 -8.87 -16.36 6.98
N PHE A 61 -8.01 -17.02 6.22
CA PHE A 61 -8.03 -18.47 6.08
C PHE A 61 -7.71 -19.18 7.40
N ASP A 62 -6.61 -18.79 8.07
CA ASP A 62 -6.17 -19.38 9.33
C ASP A 62 -7.17 -19.14 10.48
N SER A 63 -7.97 -18.07 10.40
CA SER A 63 -9.03 -17.74 11.35
C SER A 63 -10.41 -18.31 10.97
N GLY A 64 -10.52 -19.07 9.88
CA GLY A 64 -11.78 -19.69 9.43
C GLY A 64 -12.79 -18.71 8.83
N GLN A 65 -12.37 -17.51 8.42
CA GLN A 65 -13.22 -16.43 7.90
C GLN A 65 -13.15 -16.27 6.37
N ALA A 66 -12.28 -17.03 5.68
CA ALA A 66 -12.01 -16.85 4.25
C ALA A 66 -13.26 -16.98 3.37
N GLU A 67 -14.07 -18.03 3.55
CA GLU A 67 -15.28 -18.26 2.74
C GLU A 67 -16.33 -17.15 2.94
N GLN A 68 -16.59 -16.78 4.20
CA GLN A 68 -17.53 -15.70 4.50
C GLN A 68 -17.10 -14.39 3.85
N VAL A 69 -15.83 -13.99 4.00
CA VAL A 69 -15.33 -12.74 3.43
C VAL A 69 -15.31 -12.78 1.90
N PHE A 70 -15.06 -13.94 1.31
CA PHE A 70 -15.13 -14.14 -0.14
C PHE A 70 -16.55 -13.83 -0.67
N ASP A 71 -17.58 -14.43 -0.08
CA ASP A 71 -18.98 -14.20 -0.47
C ASP A 71 -19.43 -12.73 -0.25
N GLU A 72 -18.98 -12.12 0.86
CA GLU A 72 -19.25 -10.71 1.14
C GLU A 72 -18.62 -9.78 0.09
N LEU A 73 -17.42 -10.09 -0.40
CA LEU A 73 -16.75 -9.30 -1.43
C LEU A 73 -17.45 -9.44 -2.79
N GLN A 74 -17.98 -10.62 -3.13
CA GLN A 74 -18.71 -10.85 -4.38
C GLN A 74 -19.98 -9.99 -4.48
N SER A 75 -20.65 -9.75 -3.35
CA SER A 75 -21.90 -8.97 -3.27
C SER A 75 -21.67 -7.48 -2.98
N TYR A 76 -20.43 -7.04 -2.83
CA TYR A 76 -20.10 -5.68 -2.40
C TYR A 76 -20.16 -4.65 -3.54
N SER A 77 -20.83 -3.53 -3.28
CA SER A 77 -21.10 -2.45 -4.25
C SER A 77 -19.88 -1.63 -4.73
N GLY A 78 -18.68 -1.88 -4.20
CA GLY A 78 -17.43 -1.34 -4.73
C GLY A 78 -17.12 0.14 -4.46
N PHE A 79 -17.99 0.89 -3.75
CA PHE A 79 -17.82 2.36 -3.60
C PHE A 79 -16.67 2.82 -2.67
N ALA A 80 -16.14 1.91 -1.84
CA ALA A 80 -15.02 2.17 -0.93
C ALA A 80 -14.29 0.87 -0.61
N CYS A 81 -13.10 0.94 -0.01
CA CYS A 81 -12.45 -0.24 0.56
C CYS A 81 -13.35 -0.90 1.60
N LYS A 82 -13.65 -2.19 1.45
CA LYS A 82 -14.50 -2.98 2.35
C LYS A 82 -13.96 -3.03 3.79
N GLN A 83 -12.65 -2.84 3.94
CA GLN A 83 -11.96 -2.86 5.22
C GLN A 83 -12.05 -1.53 5.99
N TYR A 84 -12.68 -0.50 5.40
CA TYR A 84 -12.81 0.80 6.03
C TYR A 84 -13.91 0.80 7.10
N GLN A 85 -13.53 1.11 8.33
CA GLN A 85 -14.43 1.25 9.47
C GLN A 85 -14.76 2.73 9.67
N ARG A 86 -15.98 3.13 9.32
CA ARG A 86 -16.47 4.52 9.44
C ARG A 86 -16.82 4.83 10.88
N LEU A 87 -16.40 6.02 11.34
CA LEU A 87 -16.75 6.59 12.64
C LEU A 87 -17.71 7.79 12.52
N SER A 88 -17.92 8.30 11.32
CA SER A 88 -18.75 9.45 11.00
C SER A 88 -19.82 9.08 9.97
N LEU A 89 -20.96 9.77 10.02
CA LEU A 89 -22.09 9.55 9.09
C LEU A 89 -21.73 9.93 7.65
N ASP A 90 -20.93 10.98 7.45
CA ASP A 90 -20.44 11.39 6.14
C ASP A 90 -19.28 10.52 5.62
N GLY A 91 -18.78 9.59 6.47
CA GLY A 91 -17.72 8.66 6.14
C GLY A 91 -16.36 9.30 5.95
N THR A 92 -16.14 10.53 6.46
CA THR A 92 -14.85 11.23 6.35
C THR A 92 -13.87 10.77 7.43
N GLU A 93 -14.39 10.49 8.62
CA GLU A 93 -13.65 9.94 9.75
C GLU A 93 -13.83 8.42 9.88
N GLY A 94 -12.73 7.72 10.12
CA GLY A 94 -12.69 6.27 10.34
C GLY A 94 -11.27 5.73 10.48
N TYR A 95 -11.14 4.42 10.29
CA TYR A 95 -9.84 3.73 10.31
C TYR A 95 -9.86 2.47 9.44
N CYS A 96 -8.67 1.94 9.13
CA CYS A 96 -8.55 0.66 8.44
C CYS A 96 -8.71 -0.48 9.47
N GLY A 97 -9.69 -1.37 9.26
CA GLY A 97 -9.89 -2.55 10.09
C GLY A 97 -8.77 -3.59 9.99
N ILE A 98 -7.92 -3.48 8.96
CA ILE A 98 -6.81 -4.39 8.68
C ILE A 98 -5.46 -3.67 8.71
N TYR A 99 -5.29 -2.71 9.61
CA TYR A 99 -4.15 -1.79 9.59
C TYR A 99 -2.78 -2.48 9.49
N GLU A 100 -2.62 -3.62 10.16
CA GLU A 100 -1.42 -4.47 10.09
C GLU A 100 -1.17 -5.03 8.68
N TYR A 101 -2.23 -5.45 7.98
CA TYR A 101 -2.18 -6.06 6.65
C TYR A 101 -2.49 -5.10 5.51
N ARG A 102 -2.53 -3.78 5.75
CA ARG A 102 -2.80 -2.79 4.70
C ARG A 102 -1.78 -2.94 3.55
N PRO A 103 -2.23 -2.87 2.29
CA PRO A 103 -1.35 -3.10 1.16
C PRO A 103 -0.31 -1.97 1.00
N GLY A 104 0.69 -2.19 0.15
CA GLY A 104 1.82 -1.30 -0.03
C GLY A 104 1.39 0.12 -0.40
N ILE A 105 0.46 0.28 -1.33
CA ILE A 105 -0.04 1.60 -1.71
C ILE A 105 -0.67 2.37 -0.53
N CYS A 106 -1.33 1.67 0.41
CA CYS A 106 -1.91 2.29 1.59
C CYS A 106 -0.85 2.77 2.59
N ARG A 107 0.35 2.18 2.56
CA ARG A 107 1.52 2.61 3.37
C ARG A 107 2.25 3.78 2.73
N MET A 108 2.24 3.81 1.39
CA MET A 108 2.87 4.86 0.59
C MET A 108 1.97 6.09 0.40
N PHE A 109 0.70 6.01 0.78
CA PHE A 109 -0.26 7.12 0.66
C PHE A 109 0.05 8.24 1.67
N GLY A 110 -0.38 9.47 1.36
CA GLY A 110 -0.22 10.63 2.24
C GLY A 110 0.70 11.67 1.62
N ALA A 111 2.02 11.47 1.73
CA ALA A 111 3.05 12.25 1.04
C ALA A 111 4.11 11.32 0.44
N ALA A 112 4.30 11.39 -0.88
CA ALA A 112 5.14 10.47 -1.63
C ALA A 112 5.65 11.07 -2.94
N GLY A 113 6.82 10.61 -3.36
CA GLY A 113 7.44 10.99 -4.61
C GLY A 113 6.82 10.29 -5.82
N TYR A 114 6.71 11.02 -6.94
CA TYR A 114 6.37 10.46 -8.24
C TYR A 114 7.18 11.14 -9.36
N LYS A 115 7.28 10.48 -10.51
CA LYS A 115 7.92 11.08 -11.70
C LYS A 115 6.86 11.69 -12.60
N THR A 116 7.08 12.92 -13.05
CA THR A 116 6.29 13.56 -14.10
C THR A 116 6.55 12.89 -15.45
N LYS A 117 5.77 13.27 -16.47
CA LYS A 117 6.00 12.80 -17.86
C LYS A 117 7.37 13.23 -18.41
N SER A 118 7.96 14.32 -17.90
CA SER A 118 9.31 14.77 -18.26
C SER A 118 10.41 13.99 -17.52
N GLY A 119 10.06 13.06 -16.62
CA GLY A 119 11.00 12.29 -15.80
C GLY A 119 11.43 12.98 -14.50
N GLU A 120 10.95 14.22 -14.26
CA GLU A 120 11.27 14.98 -13.06
C GLU A 120 10.58 14.39 -11.83
N ALA A 121 11.34 14.12 -10.77
CA ALA A 121 10.80 13.69 -9.50
C ALA A 121 10.13 14.87 -8.79
N THR A 122 8.92 14.67 -8.29
CA THR A 122 8.16 15.68 -7.54
C THR A 122 7.34 15.02 -6.44
N LEU A 123 6.65 15.81 -5.63
CA LEU A 123 5.92 15.36 -4.45
C LEU A 123 4.41 15.39 -4.67
N SER A 124 3.79 14.22 -4.52
CA SER A 124 2.35 14.07 -4.39
C SER A 124 1.97 14.06 -2.91
N VAL A 125 1.07 14.96 -2.52
CA VAL A 125 0.47 14.99 -1.17
C VAL A 125 -1.05 14.90 -1.30
N CYS A 126 -1.69 14.12 -0.42
CA CYS A 126 -3.13 13.97 -0.43
C CYS A 126 -3.84 15.28 -0.05
N LYS A 127 -5.07 15.45 -0.55
CA LYS A 127 -5.85 16.70 -0.37
C LYS A 127 -6.03 17.10 1.10
N PRO A 128 -6.41 16.20 2.04
CA PRO A 128 -6.54 16.56 3.46
C PRO A 128 -5.27 17.16 4.06
N ILE A 129 -4.10 16.57 3.79
CA ILE A 129 -2.82 17.07 4.31
C ILE A 129 -2.51 18.45 3.71
N LYS A 130 -2.68 18.64 2.40
CA LYS A 130 -2.49 19.94 1.73
C LYS A 130 -3.33 21.06 2.34
N GLN A 131 -4.56 20.75 2.77
CA GLN A 131 -5.47 21.70 3.38
C GLN A 131 -5.14 21.96 4.85
N ALA A 132 -4.69 20.94 5.58
CA ALA A 132 -4.33 21.05 6.99
C ALA A 132 -3.02 21.82 7.20
N VAL A 133 -2.02 21.62 6.33
CA VAL A 133 -0.67 22.19 6.48
C VAL A 133 -0.13 22.78 5.16
N PRO A 134 -0.81 23.79 4.57
CA PRO A 134 -0.45 24.33 3.26
C PRO A 134 0.97 24.90 3.21
N GLU A 135 1.43 25.55 4.29
CA GLU A 135 2.78 26.11 4.40
C GLU A 135 3.87 25.02 4.40
N LYS A 136 3.62 23.90 5.11
CA LYS A 136 4.55 22.76 5.13
C LYS A 136 4.62 22.07 3.77
N TYR A 137 3.48 21.94 3.10
CA TYR A 137 3.43 21.42 1.74
C TYR A 137 4.23 22.30 0.75
N ALA A 138 4.04 23.61 0.80
CA ALA A 138 4.80 24.54 -0.04
C ALA A 138 6.30 24.46 0.24
N ALA A 139 6.70 24.42 1.52
CA ALA A 139 8.11 24.27 1.92
C ALA A 139 8.72 22.96 1.41
N ALA A 140 8.00 21.83 1.52
CA ALA A 140 8.45 20.53 1.03
C ALA A 140 8.61 20.49 -0.49
N LEU A 141 7.72 21.15 -1.24
CA LEU A 141 7.86 21.29 -2.70
C LEU A 141 9.10 22.10 -3.09
N ILE A 142 9.34 23.22 -2.41
CA ILE A 142 10.51 24.06 -2.66
C ILE A 142 11.78 23.28 -2.34
N ALA A 143 11.83 22.50 -1.26
CA ALA A 143 13.00 21.72 -0.86
C ALA A 143 13.41 20.64 -1.88
N ILE A 144 12.51 20.24 -2.78
CA ILE A 144 12.78 19.25 -3.84
C ILE A 144 13.48 19.90 -5.05
N GLN A 145 13.19 21.18 -5.33
CA GLN A 145 13.70 21.90 -6.50
C GLN A 145 15.24 22.14 -6.51
N PRO A 146 15.91 22.50 -5.40
CA PRO A 146 17.35 22.75 -5.41
C PRO A 146 18.21 21.48 -5.32
N ALA A 147 17.62 20.30 -5.08
CA ALA A 147 18.38 19.05 -4.89
C ALA A 147 18.72 18.30 -6.20
N TRP A 148 18.22 18.75 -7.35
CA TRP A 148 18.27 17.99 -8.61
C TRP A 148 18.80 18.76 -9.82
N GLY A 149 19.36 19.95 -9.60
CA GLY A 149 20.06 20.74 -10.61
C GLY A 149 21.58 20.53 -10.60
N GLN A 150 22.04 19.27 -10.53
CA GLN A 150 23.44 18.87 -10.76
C GLN A 150 23.54 17.34 -10.80
N SER A 151 23.42 16.77 -12.00
CA SER A 151 24.10 15.52 -12.32
C SER A 151 25.55 15.88 -12.66
N HIS A 152 26.40 16.04 -11.65
CA HIS A 152 27.83 15.96 -11.85
C HIS A 152 28.49 15.57 -10.52
N ASP A 153 29.21 14.46 -10.55
CA ASP A 153 30.25 14.17 -9.57
C ASP A 153 31.11 15.42 -9.37
N SER A 154 31.22 15.88 -8.11
CA SER A 154 32.17 16.87 -7.52
C SER A 154 31.52 18.09 -6.86
N ASP A 155 31.31 18.04 -5.53
CA ASP A 155 31.97 18.96 -4.58
C ASP A 155 31.53 18.73 -3.11
N PRO A 156 32.45 18.57 -2.14
CA PRO A 156 32.12 18.20 -0.75
C PRO A 156 31.95 19.40 0.20
N MET A 157 31.47 20.56 -0.26
CA MET A 157 31.38 21.73 0.62
C MET A 157 30.28 22.72 0.21
N SER A 158 29.02 22.44 0.57
CA SER A 158 28.06 23.53 0.81
C SER A 158 27.31 23.30 2.12
N THR A 159 27.65 24.15 3.08
CA THR A 159 27.06 24.26 4.41
C THR A 159 25.81 25.12 4.34
N MET A 160 24.68 24.51 4.00
CA MET A 160 23.36 24.92 4.48
C MET A 160 22.49 23.68 4.62
N SER A 161 22.27 23.27 5.87
CA SER A 161 21.43 22.14 6.26
C SER A 161 19.95 22.46 6.07
N ILE A 162 19.50 22.60 4.82
CA ILE A 162 18.11 22.30 4.50
C ILE A 162 18.12 20.80 4.22
N SER A 163 17.49 20.03 5.11
CA SER A 163 17.28 18.59 4.91
C SER A 163 16.45 18.36 3.64
N SER A 164 17.12 18.36 2.48
CA SER A 164 16.54 18.02 1.19
C SER A 164 16.45 16.50 1.07
N SER A 165 15.62 15.88 1.90
CA SER A 165 15.37 14.44 1.76
C SER A 165 14.53 14.21 0.51
N LYS A 166 15.10 13.51 -0.49
CA LYS A 166 14.34 12.98 -1.65
C LYS A 166 13.10 12.26 -1.13
N PRO A 167 11.88 12.57 -1.61
CA PRO A 167 10.70 11.83 -1.20
C PRO A 167 10.79 10.37 -1.65
N PRO A 168 10.34 9.41 -0.83
CA PRO A 168 10.29 8.02 -1.23
C PRO A 168 9.28 7.83 -2.35
N MET A 169 9.65 7.05 -3.36
CA MET A 169 8.93 6.99 -4.63
C MET A 169 7.91 5.85 -4.64
N ILE A 170 6.65 6.13 -5.00
CA ILE A 170 5.62 5.09 -5.11
C ILE A 170 6.03 4.00 -6.11
N ALA A 171 6.66 4.40 -7.22
CA ALA A 171 7.11 3.47 -8.24
C ALA A 171 8.17 2.48 -7.71
N GLU A 172 9.12 2.96 -6.90
CA GLU A 172 10.14 2.12 -6.27
C GLU A 172 9.50 1.13 -5.29
N GLY A 173 8.53 1.60 -4.48
CA GLY A 173 7.81 0.73 -3.55
C GLY A 173 6.92 -0.31 -4.22
N ARG A 174 6.24 0.04 -5.32
CA ARG A 174 5.49 -0.93 -6.15
C ARG A 174 6.44 -1.97 -6.76
N GLN A 175 7.59 -1.55 -7.27
CA GLN A 175 8.59 -2.47 -7.83
C GLN A 175 9.12 -3.46 -6.79
N LYS A 176 9.37 -3.02 -5.54
CA LYS A 176 9.78 -3.90 -4.44
C LYS A 176 8.80 -5.05 -4.19
N LEU A 177 7.50 -4.81 -4.39
CA LEU A 177 6.44 -5.82 -4.24
C LEU A 177 6.30 -6.69 -5.49
N ALA A 178 6.27 -6.06 -6.67
CA ALA A 178 6.08 -6.75 -7.94
C ALA A 178 7.16 -7.81 -8.21
N GLN A 179 8.42 -7.53 -7.83
CA GLN A 179 9.53 -8.45 -8.05
C GLN A 179 9.51 -9.72 -7.17
N LEU A 180 8.67 -9.77 -6.13
CA LEU A 180 8.59 -10.95 -5.24
C LEU A 180 7.93 -12.14 -5.94
N ASP A 181 6.97 -11.88 -6.83
CA ASP A 181 6.26 -12.92 -7.58
C ASP A 181 5.71 -12.35 -8.89
N TYR A 182 6.14 -12.90 -10.02
CA TYR A 182 5.73 -12.44 -11.34
C TYR A 182 4.22 -12.62 -11.62
N GLU A 183 3.60 -13.67 -11.10
CA GLU A 183 2.20 -13.99 -11.38
C GLU A 183 1.25 -13.07 -10.60
N LEU A 184 1.53 -12.91 -9.31
CA LEU A 184 0.66 -12.21 -8.36
C LEU A 184 1.06 -10.75 -8.14
N GLY A 185 2.30 -10.37 -8.46
CA GLY A 185 2.87 -9.06 -8.16
C GLY A 185 2.63 -7.99 -9.22
N ASP A 186 2.56 -8.37 -10.50
CA ASP A 186 2.44 -7.43 -11.63
C ASP A 186 1.00 -7.04 -11.97
N LYS A 187 0.02 -7.87 -11.61
CA LYS A 187 -1.39 -7.61 -11.91
C LYS A 187 -1.97 -6.62 -10.93
N LEU A 188 -2.30 -5.41 -11.37
CA LEU A 188 -3.00 -4.43 -10.55
C LEU A 188 -4.52 -4.53 -10.74
N MET A 189 -5.26 -4.43 -9.64
CA MET A 189 -6.72 -4.35 -9.62
C MET A 189 -7.21 -3.62 -8.36
N PRO A 190 -8.46 -3.17 -8.30
CA PRO A 190 -9.03 -2.57 -7.10
C PRO A 190 -8.81 -3.43 -5.85
N ILE A 191 -8.56 -2.80 -4.69
CA ILE A 191 -8.21 -3.51 -3.43
C ILE A 191 -9.17 -4.66 -3.09
N ASN A 192 -10.47 -4.44 -3.24
CA ASN A 192 -11.47 -5.46 -2.91
C ASN A 192 -11.38 -6.65 -3.88
N ASP A 193 -11.15 -6.38 -5.17
CA ASP A 193 -10.99 -7.41 -6.21
C ASP A 193 -9.69 -8.20 -6.00
N ALA A 194 -8.61 -7.53 -5.60
CA ALA A 194 -7.34 -8.17 -5.28
C ALA A 194 -7.47 -9.16 -4.11
N LEU A 195 -8.23 -8.77 -3.08
CA LEU A 195 -8.53 -9.63 -1.94
C LEU A 195 -9.41 -10.82 -2.35
N HIS A 196 -10.48 -10.57 -3.11
CA HIS A 196 -11.36 -11.61 -3.62
C HIS A 196 -10.59 -12.63 -4.46
N TYR A 197 -9.74 -12.15 -5.38
CA TYR A 197 -8.92 -12.98 -6.25
C TYR A 197 -7.97 -13.89 -5.45
N ILE A 198 -7.27 -13.35 -4.45
CA ILE A 198 -6.32 -14.17 -3.69
C ILE A 198 -7.02 -15.13 -2.73
N LEU A 199 -8.20 -14.78 -2.20
CA LEU A 199 -9.05 -15.69 -1.43
C LEU A 199 -9.51 -16.87 -2.30
N GLU A 200 -9.98 -16.61 -3.52
CA GLU A 200 -10.34 -17.65 -4.49
C GLU A 200 -9.19 -18.63 -4.71
N LYS A 201 -7.97 -18.11 -4.92
CA LYS A 201 -6.78 -18.93 -5.14
C LYS A 201 -6.47 -19.81 -3.92
N ILE A 202 -6.56 -19.28 -2.70
CA ILE A 202 -6.32 -20.04 -1.47
C ILE A 202 -7.39 -21.12 -1.28
N LEU A 203 -8.66 -20.78 -1.40
CA LEU A 203 -9.78 -21.71 -1.23
C LEU A 203 -9.74 -22.85 -2.27
N THR A 204 -9.43 -22.52 -3.52
CA THR A 204 -9.27 -23.50 -4.60
C THR A 204 -8.12 -24.46 -4.33
N LEU A 205 -6.95 -23.94 -3.92
CA LEU A 205 -5.79 -24.78 -3.58
C LEU A 205 -6.10 -25.73 -2.42
N MET A 206 -6.88 -25.27 -1.44
CA MET A 206 -7.29 -26.09 -0.30
C MET A 206 -8.22 -27.22 -0.72
N PHE A 207 -9.25 -26.92 -1.51
CA PHE A 207 -10.18 -27.92 -2.04
C PHE A 207 -9.44 -29.06 -2.77
N TYR A 208 -8.51 -28.74 -3.66
CA TYR A 208 -7.73 -29.77 -4.36
C TYR A 208 -6.71 -30.49 -3.48
N SER A 209 -6.16 -29.84 -2.45
CA SER A 209 -5.24 -30.51 -1.52
C SER A 209 -5.93 -31.55 -0.64
N GLN A 210 -7.18 -31.33 -0.25
CA GLN A 210 -7.97 -32.28 0.54
C GLN A 210 -8.36 -33.51 -0.29
N ASN A 211 -8.77 -33.31 -1.55
CA ASN A 211 -9.16 -34.40 -2.44
C ASN A 211 -8.00 -35.36 -2.81
N ILE A 212 -6.73 -34.93 -2.67
CA ILE A 212 -5.57 -35.80 -2.90
C ILE A 212 -5.36 -36.75 -1.72
N ASP A 213 -5.61 -36.30 -0.48
CA ASP A 213 -5.42 -37.10 0.73
C ASP A 213 -6.52 -38.17 0.88
N ASP A 214 -7.75 -37.83 0.48
CA ASP A 214 -8.89 -38.75 0.47
C ASP A 214 -8.81 -39.83 -0.65
N GLY A 215 -7.90 -39.67 -1.62
CA GLY A 215 -7.69 -40.57 -2.75
C GLY A 215 -6.64 -41.67 -2.54
N VAL A 216 -5.94 -41.68 -1.40
CA VAL A 216 -4.91 -42.71 -1.06
C VAL A 216 -5.47 -43.79 -0.13
N ALA A 217 -6.74 -43.68 0.26
CA ALA A 217 -7.47 -44.73 0.98
C ALA A 217 -8.33 -45.56 0.01
N ALA A 218 -7.72 -46.28 -0.91
CA ALA A 218 -8.35 -47.33 -1.71
C ALA A 218 -7.39 -48.50 -1.95
#